data_AF-A0A401QCV7-F1
#
_entry.id   AF-A0A401QCV7-F1
#
_cell.length_a   1.000
_cell.length_b   1.000
_cell.length_c   1.000
_cell.angle_alpha   90.00
_cell.angle_beta   90.00
_cell.angle_gamma   90.00
#
_symmetry.space_group_name_H-M   'P 1'
#
loop_
_entity.id
_entity.type
_entity.pdbx_description
1 polymer ?
#
loop_
_entity_poly.entity_id
_entity_poly.type
_entity_poly.pdbx_seq_one_letter_code
_entity_poly.pdbx_strand_id
1 'polypeptide(L)'
;MVSPAIALAFIPFLMTLLIRYRYYFLLFWRAVILRKVQDYLTGLSREERAFQYVMTHSIPGDPENILSTFDAWCSHSEYLSNVGPEKGKILERLISENVPLTVLELGTYCGYSALRMARRLSPNARLYTVEMDEGNAALAEKIIRLAGFDEDT
;
A
#
# COMPACT_ATOMS: atom_id res chain seq x y z
N MET A 1 31.05 22.41 -31.64
CA MET A 1 30.59 21.03 -31.89
C MET A 1 31.51 20.11 -31.11
N VAL A 2 31.01 19.36 -30.13
CA VAL A 2 31.86 18.46 -29.32
C VAL A 2 32.31 17.30 -30.21
N SER A 3 33.62 17.01 -30.23
CA SER A 3 34.15 15.91 -31.05
C SER A 3 33.57 14.57 -30.59
N PRO A 4 33.09 13.70 -31.51
CA PRO A 4 32.58 12.36 -31.17
C PRO A 4 33.56 11.54 -30.32
N ALA A 5 34.86 11.73 -30.51
CA ALA A 5 35.91 11.06 -29.75
C ALA A 5 35.89 11.43 -28.25
N ILE A 6 35.55 12.68 -27.93
CA ILE A 6 35.44 13.14 -26.55
C ILE A 6 34.22 12.50 -25.88
N ALA A 7 33.09 12.38 -26.58
CA ALA A 7 31.90 11.70 -26.07
C ALA A 7 32.15 10.21 -25.79
N LEU A 8 32.90 9.52 -26.67
CA LEU A 8 33.27 8.11 -26.49
C LEU A 8 34.16 7.90 -25.25
N ALA A 9 35.03 8.85 -24.92
CA ALA A 9 35.92 8.76 -23.75
C ALA A 9 35.17 8.77 -22.41
N PHE A 10 33.94 9.29 -22.36
CA PHE A 10 33.12 9.30 -21.15
C PHE A 10 32.29 8.02 -20.98
N ILE A 11 32.18 7.16 -21.98
CA ILE A 11 31.38 5.92 -21.92
C ILE A 11 31.82 5.00 -20.77
N PRO A 12 33.11 4.72 -20.52
CA PRO A 12 33.53 3.86 -19.42
C PRO A 12 33.19 4.47 -18.06
N PHE A 13 33.28 5.79 -17.94
CA PHE A 13 32.93 6.52 -16.71
C PHE A 13 31.43 6.46 -16.45
N LEU A 14 30.60 6.70 -17.48
CA LEU A 14 29.15 6.61 -17.39
C LEU A 14 28.69 5.18 -17.07
N MET A 15 29.30 4.17 -17.70
CA MET A 15 29.06 2.75 -17.40
C MET A 15 29.41 2.41 -15.95
N THR A 16 30.55 2.91 -15.45
CA THR A 16 30.96 2.71 -14.05
C THR A 16 29.97 3.36 -13.09
N LEU A 17 29.48 4.56 -13.39
CA LEU A 17 28.43 5.22 -12.61
C LEU A 17 27.13 4.42 -12.64
N LEU A 18 26.69 3.95 -13.82
CA LEU A 18 25.48 3.14 -13.95
C LEU A 18 25.57 1.82 -13.17
N ILE A 19 26.72 1.14 -13.20
CA ILE A 19 26.93 -0.09 -12.41
C ILE A 19 26.97 0.22 -10.92
N ARG A 20 27.73 1.26 -10.52
CA ARG A 20 27.89 1.67 -9.11
C ARG A 20 26.57 2.11 -8.49
N TYR A 21 25.74 2.83 -9.25
CA TYR A 21 24.45 3.36 -8.81
C TYR A 21 23.26 2.57 -9.36
N ARG A 22 23.48 1.36 -9.88
CA ARG A 22 22.43 0.53 -10.51
C ARG A 22 21.19 0.36 -9.64
N TYR A 23 21.38 0.23 -8.32
CA TYR A 23 20.28 0.09 -7.37
C TYR A 23 19.42 1.36 -7.32
N TYR A 24 20.04 2.54 -7.19
CA TYR A 24 19.33 3.82 -7.18
C TYR A 24 18.65 4.09 -8.52
N PHE A 25 19.29 3.73 -9.63
CA PHE A 25 18.69 3.85 -10.95
C PHE A 25 17.46 2.94 -11.08
N LEU A 26 17.55 1.67 -10.66
CA LEU A 26 16.43 0.73 -10.65
C LEU A 26 15.30 1.22 -9.73
N LEU A 27 15.64 1.75 -8.55
CA LEU A 27 14.66 2.31 -7.63
C LEU A 27 13.97 3.53 -8.24
N PHE A 28 14.71 4.46 -8.83
CA PHE A 28 14.16 5.63 -9.51
C PHE A 28 13.25 5.22 -10.68
N TRP A 29 13.72 4.29 -11.51
CA TRP A 29 12.94 3.77 -12.63
C TRP A 29 11.63 3.16 -12.16
N ARG A 30 11.65 2.29 -11.14
CA ARG A 30 10.45 1.61 -10.62
C ARG A 30 9.53 2.54 -9.83
N ALA A 31 10.08 3.30 -8.88
CA ALA A 31 9.30 4.10 -7.94
C ALA A 31 8.82 5.43 -8.53
N VAL A 32 9.46 5.94 -9.58
CA VAL A 32 9.12 7.24 -10.18
C VAL A 32 8.61 7.09 -11.60
N ILE A 33 9.41 6.50 -12.49
CA ILE A 33 9.08 6.50 -13.93
C ILE A 33 7.94 5.53 -14.24
N LEU A 34 8.09 4.24 -13.90
CA LEU A 34 7.07 3.23 -14.16
C LEU A 34 5.75 3.57 -13.49
N ARG A 35 5.80 4.04 -12.22
CA ARG A 35 4.61 4.51 -11.51
C ARG A 35 3.89 5.63 -12.25
N LYS A 36 4.60 6.70 -12.63
CA LYS A 36 3.98 7.83 -13.37
C LYS A 36 3.38 7.39 -14.70
N VAL A 37 4.04 6.47 -15.40
CA VAL A 37 3.52 5.91 -16.65
C VAL A 37 2.25 5.10 -16.40
N GLN A 38 2.22 4.25 -15.37
CA GLN A 38 1.01 3.47 -15.01
C GLN A 38 -0.15 4.39 -14.61
N ASP A 39 0.10 5.40 -13.78
CA ASP A 39 -0.92 6.36 -13.36
C ASP A 39 -1.47 7.12 -14.58
N TYR A 40 -0.61 7.53 -15.51
CA TYR A 40 -1.04 8.21 -16.74
C TYR A 40 -1.84 7.30 -17.67
N LEU A 41 -1.41 6.05 -17.85
CA LEU A 41 -2.07 5.09 -18.75
C LEU A 41 -3.41 4.61 -18.21
N THR A 42 -3.53 4.45 -16.89
CA THR A 42 -4.75 3.95 -16.25
C THR A 42 -5.71 5.07 -15.85
N GLY A 43 -5.20 6.29 -15.68
CA GLY A 43 -5.96 7.43 -15.15
C GLY A 43 -6.35 7.27 -13.68
N LEU A 44 -5.79 6.26 -12.99
CA LEU A 44 -6.08 5.92 -11.61
C LEU A 44 -4.80 6.05 -10.78
N SER A 45 -4.93 6.36 -9.50
CA SER A 45 -3.83 6.22 -8.55
C SER A 45 -3.53 4.74 -8.29
N ARG A 46 -2.36 4.47 -7.73
CA ARG A 46 -1.98 3.12 -7.31
C ARG A 46 -2.95 2.55 -6.27
N GLU A 47 -3.41 3.41 -5.37
CA GLU A 47 -4.35 3.11 -4.29
C GLU A 47 -5.72 2.72 -4.87
N GLU A 48 -6.18 3.43 -5.89
CA GLU A 48 -7.40 3.11 -6.64
C GLU A 48 -7.28 1.80 -7.42
N ARG A 49 -6.14 1.54 -8.07
CA ARG A 49 -5.90 0.26 -8.75
C ARG A 49 -5.92 -0.93 -7.78
N ALA A 50 -5.26 -0.79 -6.64
CA ALA A 50 -5.30 -1.80 -5.58
C ALA A 50 -6.72 -2.03 -5.07
N PHE A 51 -7.47 -0.94 -4.83
CA PHE A 51 -8.87 -1.01 -4.41
C PHE A 51 -9.73 -1.77 -5.43
N GLN A 52 -9.62 -1.45 -6.72
CA GLN A 52 -10.36 -2.14 -7.79
C GLN A 52 -10.04 -3.64 -7.82
N TYR A 53 -8.77 -4.00 -7.65
CA TYR A 53 -8.36 -5.39 -7.57
C TYR A 53 -9.01 -6.11 -6.38
N VAL A 54 -8.96 -5.50 -5.19
CA VAL A 54 -9.56 -6.08 -3.98
C VAL A 54 -11.07 -6.22 -4.13
N MET A 55 -11.77 -5.20 -4.63
CA MET A 55 -13.22 -5.25 -4.86
C MET A 55 -13.64 -6.38 -5.81
N THR A 56 -12.80 -6.74 -6.78
CA THR A 56 -13.12 -7.74 -7.81
C THR A 56 -12.67 -9.16 -7.45
N HIS A 57 -11.70 -9.31 -6.54
CA HIS A 57 -11.07 -10.60 -6.22
C HIS A 57 -11.20 -11.03 -4.75
N SER A 58 -11.87 -10.24 -3.91
CA SER A 58 -12.11 -10.59 -2.51
C SER A 58 -13.57 -11.03 -2.27
N ILE A 59 -13.77 -11.72 -1.14
CA ILE A 59 -15.08 -12.16 -0.66
C ILE A 59 -15.63 -11.10 0.30
N PRO A 60 -16.76 -10.44 -0.02
CA PRO A 60 -17.40 -9.49 0.89
C PRO A 60 -17.75 -10.14 2.23
N GLY A 61 -17.52 -9.41 3.33
CA GLY A 61 -17.75 -9.90 4.69
C GLY A 61 -16.68 -10.85 5.24
N ASP A 62 -15.60 -11.11 4.48
CA ASP A 62 -14.45 -11.90 4.95
C ASP A 62 -13.18 -11.01 5.04
N PRO A 63 -12.90 -10.43 6.23
CA PRO A 63 -11.71 -9.62 6.46
C PRO A 63 -10.39 -10.33 6.13
N GLU A 64 -10.28 -11.65 6.39
CA GLU A 64 -9.04 -12.40 6.13
C GLU A 64 -8.82 -12.54 4.63
N ASN A 65 -9.87 -12.87 3.87
CA ASN A 65 -9.78 -12.95 2.42
C ASN A 65 -9.40 -11.58 1.81
N ILE A 66 -10.05 -10.50 2.24
CA ILE A 66 -9.73 -9.12 1.78
C ILE A 66 -8.26 -8.77 2.02
N LEU A 67 -7.74 -9.05 3.23
CA LEU A 67 -6.34 -8.79 3.57
C LEU A 67 -5.38 -9.65 2.74
N SER A 68 -5.70 -10.93 2.52
CA SER A 68 -4.90 -11.83 1.68
C SER A 68 -4.86 -11.35 0.22
N THR A 69 -5.96 -10.78 -0.29
CA THR A 69 -6.02 -10.21 -1.65
C THR A 69 -5.18 -8.95 -1.75
N PHE A 70 -5.15 -8.09 -0.72
CA PHE A 70 -4.20 -6.97 -0.64
C PHE A 70 -2.75 -7.45 -0.66
N ASP A 71 -2.41 -8.48 0.11
CA ASP A 71 -1.05 -9.03 0.18
C ASP A 71 -0.64 -9.65 -1.17
N ALA A 72 -1.57 -10.32 -1.86
CA ALA A 72 -1.36 -10.86 -3.20
C ALA A 72 -1.08 -9.75 -4.22
N TRP A 73 -1.85 -8.65 -4.20
CA TRP A 73 -1.61 -7.47 -5.04
C TRP A 73 -0.23 -6.87 -4.79
N CYS A 74 0.13 -6.66 -3.53
CA CYS A 74 1.42 -6.07 -3.17
C CYS A 74 2.62 -6.93 -3.58
N SER A 75 2.43 -8.25 -3.62
CA SER A 75 3.48 -9.21 -3.96
C SER A 75 3.66 -9.38 -5.47
N HIS A 76 2.57 -9.33 -6.24
CA HIS A 76 2.59 -9.70 -7.67
C HIS A 76 2.39 -8.52 -8.63
N SER A 77 1.84 -7.40 -8.15
CA SER A 77 1.43 -6.29 -9.00
C SER A 77 2.17 -5.01 -8.61
N GLU A 78 1.69 -4.28 -7.61
CA GLU A 78 2.23 -2.97 -7.25
C GLU A 78 2.43 -2.86 -5.74
N TYR A 79 3.62 -2.43 -5.34
CA TYR A 79 3.95 -2.23 -3.94
C TYR A 79 3.12 -1.10 -3.32
N LEU A 80 2.42 -1.39 -2.22
CA LEU A 80 1.75 -0.42 -1.37
C LEU A 80 2.54 -0.17 -0.09
N SER A 81 2.44 1.04 0.45
CA SER A 81 3.10 1.42 1.72
C SER A 81 2.34 0.93 2.96
N ASN A 82 1.60 -0.17 2.85
CA ASN A 82 0.86 -0.75 3.97
C ASN A 82 1.81 -1.42 4.99
N VAL A 83 1.28 -1.75 6.17
CA VAL A 83 2.07 -2.40 7.24
C VAL A 83 2.57 -3.80 6.82
N GLY A 84 1.84 -4.48 5.93
CA GLY A 84 2.15 -5.82 5.43
C GLY A 84 1.89 -6.94 6.43
N PRO A 85 2.03 -8.22 5.99
CA PRO A 85 1.60 -9.38 6.75
C PRO A 85 2.40 -9.57 8.05
N GLU A 86 3.73 -9.45 7.99
CA GLU A 86 4.60 -9.74 9.12
C GLU A 86 4.45 -8.73 10.27
N LYS A 87 4.52 -7.41 9.98
CA LYS A 87 4.32 -6.38 11.01
C LYS A 87 2.88 -6.33 11.50
N GLY A 88 1.89 -6.59 10.64
CA GLY A 88 0.51 -6.59 11.10
C GLY A 88 0.17 -7.80 12.00
N LYS A 89 0.89 -8.93 11.93
CA LYS A 89 0.74 -10.02 12.92
C LYS A 89 1.16 -9.54 14.32
N ILE A 90 2.21 -8.73 14.40
CA ILE A 90 2.66 -8.11 15.65
C ILE A 90 1.58 -7.16 16.17
N LEU A 91 1.04 -6.30 15.30
CA LEU A 91 -0.04 -5.39 15.64
C LEU A 91 -1.28 -6.13 16.18
N GLU A 92 -1.73 -7.17 15.47
CA GLU A 92 -2.86 -8.00 15.90
C GLU A 92 -2.62 -8.67 17.24
N ARG A 93 -1.42 -9.21 17.45
CA ARG A 93 -1.03 -9.79 18.73
C ARG A 93 -1.16 -8.76 19.86
N LEU A 94 -0.67 -7.54 19.65
CA LEU A 94 -0.77 -6.47 20.65
C LEU A 94 -2.22 -6.09 20.94
N ILE A 95 -3.09 -6.04 19.93
CA ILE A 95 -4.53 -5.81 20.12
C ILE A 95 -5.14 -6.93 20.96
N SER A 96 -4.86 -8.20 20.64
CA SER A 96 -5.40 -9.35 21.38
C SER A 96 -4.88 -9.45 22.81
N GLU A 97 -3.62 -9.07 23.07
CA GLU A 97 -3.03 -9.10 24.42
C GLU A 97 -3.57 -7.98 25.32
N ASN A 98 -3.84 -6.79 24.76
CA ASN A 98 -4.25 -5.62 25.54
C ASN A 98 -5.77 -5.41 25.60
N VAL A 99 -6.54 -6.02 24.69
CA VAL A 99 -8.01 -5.92 24.60
C VAL A 99 -8.48 -4.46 24.72
N PRO A 100 -7.99 -3.53 23.88
CA PRO A 100 -8.33 -2.12 24.01
C PRO A 100 -9.81 -1.88 23.69
N LEU A 101 -10.45 -1.00 24.46
CA LEU A 101 -11.81 -0.52 24.16
C LEU A 101 -11.81 0.63 23.14
N THR A 102 -10.67 1.29 22.95
CA THR A 102 -10.55 2.42 22.03
C THR A 102 -9.16 2.41 21.40
N VAL A 103 -9.12 2.50 20.07
CA VAL A 103 -7.90 2.59 19.26
C VAL A 103 -7.99 3.83 18.38
N LEU A 104 -6.87 4.56 18.29
CA LEU A 104 -6.71 5.67 17.35
C LEU A 104 -5.60 5.32 16.36
N GLU A 105 -5.94 5.33 15.07
CA GLU A 105 -5.01 5.22 13.95
C GLU A 105 -4.82 6.58 13.28
N LEU A 106 -3.56 6.94 13.03
CA LEU A 106 -3.19 8.14 12.28
C LEU A 106 -2.56 7.73 10.94
N GLY A 107 -3.28 7.98 9.85
CA GLY A 107 -2.95 7.54 8.50
C GLY A 107 -3.62 6.21 8.14
N THR A 108 -4.87 6.27 7.70
CA THR A 108 -5.66 5.09 7.28
C THR A 108 -5.18 4.51 5.95
N TYR A 109 -4.73 5.37 5.03
CA TYR A 109 -4.35 5.02 3.66
C TYR A 109 -5.45 4.21 2.96
N CYS A 110 -5.19 2.98 2.50
CA CYS A 110 -6.20 2.11 1.87
C CYS A 110 -7.05 1.28 2.86
N GLY A 111 -6.94 1.50 4.19
CA GLY A 111 -7.71 0.77 5.21
C GLY A 111 -7.15 -0.60 5.60
N TYR A 112 -5.97 -1.00 5.11
CA TYR A 112 -5.38 -2.31 5.40
C TYR A 112 -5.11 -2.51 6.91
N SER A 113 -4.39 -1.58 7.55
CA SER A 113 -4.09 -1.68 8.99
C SER A 113 -5.33 -1.51 9.85
N ALA A 114 -6.24 -0.60 9.48
CA ALA A 114 -7.55 -0.47 10.11
C ALA A 114 -8.29 -1.80 10.16
N LEU A 115 -8.38 -2.49 9.02
CA LEU A 115 -9.04 -3.78 8.91
C LEU A 115 -8.36 -4.88 9.75
N ARG A 116 -7.03 -4.90 9.79
CA ARG A 116 -6.26 -5.83 10.64
C ARG A 116 -6.52 -5.61 12.12
N MET A 117 -6.68 -4.36 12.55
CA MET A 117 -7.03 -4.05 13.94
C MET A 117 -8.48 -4.40 14.23
N ALA A 118 -9.42 -3.94 13.39
CA ALA A 118 -10.86 -4.12 13.58
C ALA A 118 -11.25 -5.58 13.80
N ARG A 119 -10.72 -6.51 12.99
CA ARG A 119 -11.02 -7.95 13.13
C ARG A 119 -10.55 -8.61 14.43
N ARG A 120 -9.69 -7.93 15.21
CA ARG A 120 -9.17 -8.39 16.51
C ARG A 120 -9.76 -7.64 17.69
N LEU A 121 -10.52 -6.58 17.43
CA LEU A 121 -11.19 -5.82 18.47
C LEU A 121 -12.38 -6.60 19.03
N SER A 122 -12.70 -6.33 20.30
CA SER A 122 -13.91 -6.85 20.92
C SER A 122 -15.14 -6.12 20.36
N PRO A 123 -16.34 -6.72 20.36
CA PRO A 123 -17.55 -6.08 19.80
C PRO A 123 -17.93 -4.72 20.39
N ASN A 124 -17.44 -4.39 21.59
CA ASN A 124 -17.70 -3.10 22.25
C ASN A 124 -16.54 -2.10 22.10
N ALA A 125 -15.48 -2.48 21.41
CA ALA A 125 -14.33 -1.61 21.19
C ALA A 125 -14.52 -0.76 19.94
N ARG A 126 -13.93 0.44 19.94
CA ARG A 126 -14.02 1.39 18.83
C ARG A 126 -12.66 1.66 18.22
N LEU A 127 -12.59 1.62 16.89
CA LEU A 127 -11.43 2.06 16.13
C LEU A 127 -11.76 3.40 15.46
N TYR A 128 -11.02 4.44 15.83
CA TYR A 128 -11.02 5.71 15.13
C TYR A 128 -9.80 5.75 14.23
N THR A 129 -10.00 6.07 12.95
CA THR A 129 -8.90 6.21 12.00
C THR A 129 -9.01 7.57 11.30
N VAL A 130 -7.86 8.23 11.12
CA VAL A 130 -7.79 9.59 10.56
C VAL A 130 -6.91 9.56 9.34
N GLU A 131 -7.45 9.97 8.21
CA GLU A 131 -6.73 10.12 6.94
C GLU A 131 -6.85 11.56 6.45
N MET A 132 -5.73 12.10 5.97
CA MET A 132 -5.64 13.47 5.48
C MET A 132 -6.11 13.58 4.02
N ASP A 133 -5.82 12.56 3.21
CA ASP A 133 -6.23 12.52 1.81
C ASP A 133 -7.67 12.00 1.67
N GLU A 134 -8.57 12.84 1.17
CA GLU A 134 -10.00 12.50 1.03
C GLU A 134 -10.24 11.29 0.11
N GLY A 135 -9.41 11.12 -0.93
CA GLY A 135 -9.50 9.99 -1.85
C GLY A 135 -9.20 8.67 -1.14
N ASN A 136 -8.09 8.62 -0.41
CA ASN A 136 -7.71 7.47 0.41
C ASN A 136 -8.73 7.19 1.51
N ALA A 137 -9.23 8.23 2.19
CA ALA A 137 -10.28 8.09 3.19
C ALA A 137 -11.53 7.40 2.62
N ALA A 138 -11.99 7.84 1.43
CA ALA A 138 -13.13 7.25 0.75
C ALA A 138 -12.88 5.80 0.28
N LEU A 139 -11.65 5.46 -0.13
CA LEU A 139 -11.29 4.08 -0.48
C LEU A 139 -11.24 3.18 0.76
N ALA A 140 -10.65 3.66 1.85
CA ALA A 140 -10.57 2.95 3.12
C ALA A 140 -11.97 2.66 3.67
N GLU A 141 -12.87 3.64 3.67
CA GLU A 141 -14.25 3.45 4.13
C GLU A 141 -14.94 2.32 3.35
N LYS A 142 -14.81 2.31 2.02
CA LYS A 142 -15.39 1.24 1.18
C LYS A 142 -14.83 -0.13 1.53
N ILE A 143 -13.52 -0.24 1.78
CA ILE A 143 -12.89 -1.52 2.18
C ILE A 143 -13.39 -1.97 3.56
N ILE A 144 -13.48 -1.05 4.52
CA ILE A 144 -13.94 -1.34 5.88
C ILE A 144 -15.40 -1.84 5.84
N ARG A 145 -16.26 -1.16 5.08
CA ARG A 145 -17.66 -1.58 4.86
C ARG A 145 -17.75 -2.90 4.10
N LEU A 146 -16.92 -3.11 3.08
CA LEU A 146 -16.85 -4.38 2.34
C LEU A 146 -16.54 -5.56 3.28
N ALA A 147 -15.70 -5.34 4.29
CA ALA A 147 -15.34 -6.34 5.29
C ALA A 147 -16.41 -6.57 6.36
N GLY A 148 -17.52 -5.81 6.34
CA GLY A 148 -18.64 -5.97 7.27
C GLY A 148 -18.56 -5.11 8.53
N PHE A 149 -17.64 -4.15 8.59
CA PHE A 149 -17.54 -3.18 9.69
C PHE A 149 -18.31 -1.89 9.34
N ASP A 150 -19.00 -1.32 10.31
CA ASP A 150 -19.77 -0.08 10.21
C ASP A 150 -19.64 0.73 11.51
N GLU A 151 -20.26 1.91 11.57
CA GLU A 151 -20.23 2.79 12.76
C GLU A 151 -20.87 2.13 14.00
N ASP A 152 -21.70 1.12 13.81
CA ASP A 152 -22.45 0.42 14.86
C ASP A 152 -21.89 -0.97 15.24
N THR A 153 -20.89 -1.46 14.50
CA THR A 153 -20.24 -2.77 14.73
C THR A 153 -18.79 -2.65 15.18
#